data_AF-A0A0D0CTI6-F1
#
_entry.id   AF-A0A0D0CTI6-F1
#
_cell.length_a   1.000
_cell.length_b   1.000
_cell.length_c   1.000
_cell.angle_alpha   90.00
_cell.angle_beta   90.00
_cell.angle_gamma   90.00
#
_symmetry.space_group_name_H-M   'P 1'
#
loop_
_entity.id
_entity.type
_entity.pdbx_description
1 polymer ?
#
loop_
_entity_poly.entity_id
_entity_poly.type
_entity_poly.pdbx_seq_one_letter_code
_entity_poly.pdbx_strand_id
1 'polypeptide(L)'
;MPKSCREWGVDTPVKNARGKAVISPDGKVVMTKVHMSDGFFNGAPQGFYWPEGHENAGKFKGMVQILEERGFEAKKLKLKAQCNKEFKCVPGSTNFCCCCTLYNQPDFVHIDSLLETTCKEKGFKVLFLPKFHCKLNFIEQCWGYAK
;
A
#
# COMPACT_ATOMS: atom_id res chain seq x y z
N MET A 1 20.31 -13.96 -11.98
CA MET A 1 20.02 -12.52 -12.20
C MET A 1 18.52 -12.37 -12.30
N PRO A 2 17.83 -11.55 -11.49
CA PRO A 2 16.40 -11.35 -11.68
C PRO A 2 16.18 -10.64 -13.01
N LYS A 3 15.18 -11.09 -13.78
CA LYS A 3 14.74 -10.47 -15.04
C LYS A 3 14.56 -8.97 -14.83
N SER A 4 15.14 -8.17 -15.73
CA SER A 4 15.06 -6.70 -15.81
C SER A 4 13.95 -6.12 -14.95
N CYS A 5 14.31 -5.34 -13.92
CA CYS A 5 13.33 -4.63 -13.12
C CYS A 5 12.60 -3.64 -14.04
N ARG A 6 11.41 -4.04 -14.51
CA ARG A 6 10.52 -3.19 -15.30
C ARG A 6 10.16 -1.98 -14.44
N GLU A 7 9.97 -0.84 -15.06
CA GLU A 7 9.39 0.33 -14.39
C GLU A 7 8.06 -0.09 -13.74
N TRP A 8 8.02 0.00 -12.42
CA TRP A 8 6.91 -0.47 -11.61
C TRP A 8 6.25 0.73 -10.93
N GLY A 9 4.95 0.86 -11.15
CA GLY A 9 4.15 1.94 -10.62
C GLY A 9 2.68 1.75 -10.93
N VAL A 10 1.83 2.56 -10.31
CA VAL A 10 0.39 2.53 -10.49
C VAL A 10 0.04 3.32 -11.75
N ASP A 11 -0.63 2.68 -12.70
CA ASP A 11 -1.14 3.35 -13.89
C ASP A 11 -2.21 4.36 -13.48
N THR A 12 -1.92 5.63 -13.68
CA THR A 12 -2.81 6.74 -13.32
C THR A 12 -3.05 7.62 -14.55
N PRO A 13 -4.30 8.05 -14.81
CA PRO A 13 -4.58 8.94 -15.91
C PRO A 13 -3.91 10.31 -15.68
N VAL A 14 -3.20 10.79 -16.69
CA VAL A 14 -2.62 12.15 -16.68
C VAL A 14 -3.76 13.15 -16.66
N LYS A 15 -3.76 14.05 -15.68
CA LYS A 15 -4.79 15.10 -15.53
C LYS A 15 -4.25 16.45 -16.02
N ASN A 16 -5.07 17.19 -16.74
CA ASN A 16 -4.78 18.58 -17.14
C ASN A 16 -4.99 19.55 -15.96
N ALA A 17 -4.72 20.84 -16.17
CA ALA A 17 -4.90 21.89 -15.17
C ALA A 17 -6.34 22.01 -14.61
N ARG A 18 -7.34 21.45 -15.29
CA ARG A 18 -8.75 21.41 -14.85
C ARG A 18 -9.11 20.08 -14.16
N GLY A 19 -8.13 19.22 -13.88
CA GLY A 19 -8.32 17.91 -13.26
C GLY A 19 -8.94 16.84 -14.16
N LYS A 20 -9.14 17.11 -15.46
CA LYS A 20 -9.69 16.14 -16.42
C LYS A 20 -8.58 15.30 -17.03
N ALA A 21 -8.87 14.03 -17.31
CA ALA A 21 -7.94 13.13 -17.98
C ALA A 21 -7.57 13.65 -19.37
N VAL A 22 -6.29 13.58 -19.71
CA VAL A 22 -5.75 13.94 -21.03
C VAL A 22 -6.05 12.80 -22.00
N ILE A 23 -6.62 13.13 -23.16
CA ILE A 23 -6.95 12.19 -24.22
C ILE A 23 -5.97 12.39 -25.37
N SER A 24 -5.38 11.30 -25.85
CA SER A 24 -4.49 11.31 -27.01
C SER A 24 -5.29 11.57 -28.31
N PRO A 25 -4.63 11.94 -29.42
CA PRO A 25 -5.29 12.07 -30.72
C PRO A 25 -6.05 10.80 -31.15
N ASP A 26 -5.61 9.63 -30.67
CA ASP A 26 -6.26 8.33 -30.93
C ASP A 26 -7.49 8.06 -30.06
N GLY A 27 -7.93 9.04 -29.26
CA GLY A 27 -9.08 8.91 -28.35
C GLY A 27 -8.80 8.11 -27.07
N LYS A 28 -7.55 7.70 -26.81
CA LYS A 28 -7.18 6.94 -25.61
C LYS A 28 -6.75 7.86 -24.47
N VAL A 29 -7.08 7.49 -23.24
CA VAL A 29 -6.60 8.22 -22.05
C VAL A 29 -5.09 8.02 -21.93
N VAL A 30 -4.35 9.13 -21.78
CA VAL A 30 -2.91 9.09 -21.54
C VAL A 30 -2.68 8.68 -20.09
N MET A 31 -1.98 7.56 -19.90
CA MET A 31 -1.64 7.01 -18.60
C MET A 31 -0.17 7.31 -18.28
N THR A 32 0.13 7.54 -17.01
CA THR A 32 1.49 7.62 -16.48
C THR A 32 1.65 6.65 -15.31
N LYS A 33 2.88 6.17 -15.11
CA LYS A 33 3.25 5.35 -13.95
C LYS A 33 3.57 6.28 -12.78
N VAL A 34 2.75 6.24 -11.75
CA VAL A 34 2.99 6.98 -10.51
C VAL A 34 3.67 6.07 -9.51
N HIS A 35 4.73 6.57 -8.87
CA HIS A 35 5.43 5.86 -7.80
C HIS A 35 4.56 5.78 -6.55
N MET A 36 4.68 4.67 -5.82
CA MET A 36 4.16 4.64 -4.44
C MET A 36 4.86 5.69 -3.60
N SER A 37 4.15 6.25 -2.64
CA SER A 37 4.77 7.04 -1.58
C SER A 37 5.78 6.18 -0.81
N ASP A 38 6.83 6.82 -0.32
CA ASP A 38 7.83 6.17 0.51
C ASP A 38 7.22 5.63 1.81
N GLY A 39 7.87 4.61 2.36
CA GLY A 39 7.51 4.05 3.66
C GLY A 39 8.12 4.82 4.81
N PHE A 40 7.91 4.29 6.01
CA PHE A 40 8.52 4.84 7.22
C PHE A 40 9.04 3.70 8.09
N PHE A 41 10.30 3.76 8.52
CA PHE A 41 10.91 2.71 9.32
C PHE A 41 11.82 3.31 10.39
N ASN A 42 11.65 2.89 11.64
CA ASN A 42 12.43 3.35 12.80
C ASN A 42 12.55 4.89 12.93
N GLY A 43 11.48 5.63 12.65
CA GLY A 43 11.51 7.09 12.77
C GLY A 43 12.06 7.83 11.55
N ALA A 44 12.41 7.12 10.48
CA ALA A 44 12.96 7.71 9.26
C ALA A 44 12.14 7.30 8.01
N PRO A 45 12.03 8.18 7.00
CA PRO A 45 11.50 7.80 5.70
C PRO A 45 12.31 6.66 5.07
N GLN A 46 11.64 5.66 4.51
CA GLN A 46 12.26 4.59 3.74
C GLN A 46 11.89 4.72 2.26
N GLY A 47 12.87 5.09 1.44
CA GLY A 47 12.74 5.14 0.00
C GLY A 47 12.46 3.77 -0.61
N PHE A 48 11.36 3.63 -1.35
CA PHE A 48 11.01 2.37 -2.04
C PHE A 48 11.58 2.24 -3.45
N TYR A 49 12.06 3.34 -3.99
CA TYR A 49 12.69 3.44 -5.31
C TYR A 49 14.18 3.77 -5.15
N TRP A 50 14.99 3.38 -6.12
CA TRP A 50 16.39 3.77 -6.12
C TRP A 50 16.55 5.27 -6.41
N PRO A 51 17.41 5.98 -5.67
CA PRO A 51 17.62 7.40 -5.86
C PRO A 51 18.30 7.70 -7.20
N GLU A 52 18.25 8.97 -7.60
CA GLU A 52 19.01 9.46 -8.75
C GLU A 52 20.51 9.21 -8.57
N GLY A 53 21.21 8.89 -9.67
CA GLY A 53 22.62 8.52 -9.65
C GLY A 53 22.92 7.03 -9.39
N HIS A 54 21.91 6.21 -9.08
CA HIS A 54 22.06 4.75 -9.03
C HIS A 54 21.86 4.11 -10.41
N GLU A 55 22.52 2.98 -10.69
CA GLU A 55 22.34 2.23 -11.95
C GLU A 55 20.86 1.83 -12.21
N ASN A 56 20.11 1.67 -11.11
CA ASN A 56 18.68 1.34 -11.14
C ASN A 56 17.78 2.51 -10.73
N ALA A 57 18.24 3.77 -10.84
CA ALA A 57 17.47 4.96 -10.49
C ALA A 57 16.03 4.91 -11.02
N GLY A 58 15.07 5.31 -10.17
CA GLY A 58 13.65 5.30 -10.51
C GLY A 58 12.99 3.91 -10.53
N LYS A 59 13.75 2.81 -10.45
CA LYS A 59 13.18 1.46 -10.35
C LYS A 59 12.82 1.12 -8.91
N PHE A 60 11.74 0.37 -8.73
CA PHE A 60 11.34 -0.15 -7.43
C PHE A 60 12.40 -1.12 -6.90
N LYS A 61 12.78 -0.98 -5.62
CA LYS A 61 13.82 -1.79 -4.98
C LYS A 61 13.44 -3.27 -4.87
N GLY A 62 12.14 -3.54 -4.71
CA GLY A 62 11.62 -4.88 -4.46
C GLY A 62 11.57 -5.24 -2.98
N MET A 63 10.62 -6.11 -2.61
CA MET A 63 10.35 -6.47 -1.21
C MET A 63 11.55 -7.05 -0.48
N VAL A 64 12.39 -7.82 -1.18
CA VAL A 64 13.60 -8.43 -0.61
C VAL A 64 14.59 -7.36 -0.16
N GLN A 65 14.86 -6.36 -1.00
CA GLN A 65 15.79 -5.28 -0.68
C GLN A 65 15.25 -4.41 0.47
N ILE A 66 13.95 -4.08 0.44
CA ILE A 66 13.28 -3.32 1.50
C ILE A 66 13.37 -4.06 2.84
N LEU A 67 13.20 -5.38 2.85
CA LEU A 67 13.32 -6.21 4.05
C LEU A 67 14.75 -6.28 4.58
N GLU A 68 15.75 -6.36 3.71
CA GLU A 68 17.16 -6.33 4.12
C GLU A 68 17.56 -4.99 4.73
N GLU A 69 17.09 -3.87 4.16
CA GLU A 69 17.25 -2.54 4.76
C GLU A 69 16.60 -2.44 6.15
N ARG A 70 15.58 -3.27 6.42
CA ARG A 70 14.91 -3.39 7.72
C ARG A 70 15.55 -4.40 8.67
N GLY A 71 16.67 -5.03 8.28
CA GLY A 71 17.41 -6.00 9.11
C GLY A 71 16.94 -7.45 8.99
N PHE A 72 16.09 -7.79 8.01
CA PHE A 72 15.69 -9.17 7.76
C PHE A 72 16.64 -9.85 6.77
N GLU A 73 17.01 -11.10 7.04
CA GLU A 73 17.89 -11.89 6.15
C GLU A 73 17.14 -12.50 4.94
N ALA A 74 16.34 -11.71 4.23
CA ALA A 74 15.40 -12.19 3.21
C ALA A 74 16.07 -12.95 2.04
N LYS A 75 17.25 -12.49 1.55
CA LYS A 75 18.01 -13.22 0.51
C LYS A 75 18.56 -14.54 1.03
N LYS A 76 19.14 -14.55 2.24
CA LYS A 76 19.75 -15.73 2.86
C LYS A 76 18.70 -16.81 3.14
N LEU A 77 17.54 -16.42 3.63
CA LEU A 77 16.39 -17.30 3.87
C LEU A 77 15.65 -17.68 2.58
N LYS A 78 16.04 -17.10 1.43
CA LYS A 78 15.39 -17.30 0.11
C LYS A 78 13.88 -17.14 0.20
N LEU A 79 13.42 -16.11 0.92
CA LEU A 79 12.00 -15.86 1.09
C LEU A 79 11.34 -15.66 -0.27
N LYS A 80 10.24 -16.38 -0.50
CA LYS A 80 9.42 -16.16 -1.68
C LYS A 80 8.75 -14.79 -1.59
N ALA A 81 8.39 -14.19 -2.72
CA ALA A 81 7.61 -12.96 -2.73
C ALA A 81 6.23 -13.17 -2.06
N GLN A 82 5.60 -14.32 -2.32
CA GLN A 82 4.28 -14.73 -1.81
C GLN A 82 4.29 -16.21 -1.40
N CYS A 83 3.44 -16.59 -0.43
CA CYS A 83 3.34 -17.98 0.06
C CYS A 83 2.72 -18.95 -0.95
N ASN A 84 1.63 -18.54 -1.61
CA ASN A 84 0.93 -19.31 -2.64
C ASN A 84 0.42 -18.36 -3.74
N LYS A 85 -0.18 -18.92 -4.80
CA LYS A 85 -0.72 -18.14 -5.93
C LYS A 85 -1.81 -17.14 -5.51
N GLU A 86 -2.50 -17.42 -4.41
CA GLU A 86 -3.64 -16.64 -3.90
C GLU A 86 -3.26 -15.63 -2.81
N PHE A 87 -1.97 -15.44 -2.51
CA PHE A 87 -1.49 -14.59 -1.40
C PHE A 87 -2.06 -14.96 -0.01
N LYS A 88 -2.54 -16.19 0.16
CA LYS A 88 -3.04 -16.69 1.44
C LYS A 88 -1.87 -17.21 2.27
N CYS A 89 -1.33 -16.36 3.15
CA CYS A 89 -0.43 -16.81 4.21
C CYS A 89 -1.21 -17.59 5.28
N VAL A 90 -0.54 -18.55 5.91
CA VAL A 90 -1.11 -19.28 7.05
C VAL A 90 -1.38 -18.26 8.17
N PRO A 91 -2.61 -18.22 8.73
CA PRO A 91 -2.93 -17.32 9.84
C PRO A 91 -1.95 -17.50 11.00
N GLY A 92 -1.45 -16.40 11.55
CA GLY A 92 -0.46 -16.40 12.65
C GLY A 92 0.99 -16.66 12.22
N SER A 93 1.26 -16.92 10.94
CA SER A 93 2.62 -17.03 10.42
C SER A 93 3.20 -15.65 10.12
N THR A 94 4.33 -15.31 10.75
CA THR A 94 4.97 -13.99 10.62
C THR A 94 6.07 -13.94 9.55
N ASN A 95 6.67 -15.08 9.16
CA ASN A 95 7.96 -15.08 8.45
C ASN A 95 8.07 -16.05 7.24
N PHE A 96 6.97 -16.40 6.56
CA PHE A 96 7.03 -17.39 5.46
C PHE A 96 7.31 -16.79 4.06
N CYS A 97 6.96 -15.52 3.83
CA CYS A 97 7.22 -14.83 2.56
C CYS A 97 7.42 -13.33 2.77
N CYS A 98 8.04 -12.66 1.78
CA CYS A 98 8.34 -11.24 1.85
C CYS A 98 7.09 -10.39 2.07
N CYS A 99 5.99 -10.69 1.36
CA CYS A 99 4.72 -9.98 1.50
C CYS A 99 4.19 -10.02 2.93
N CYS A 100 4.23 -11.19 3.58
CA CYS A 100 3.68 -11.35 4.93
C CYS A 100 4.60 -10.76 6.01
N THR A 101 5.92 -10.84 5.83
CA THR A 101 6.84 -10.16 6.73
C THR A 101 6.69 -8.64 6.64
N LEU A 102 6.55 -8.07 5.44
CA LEU A 102 6.30 -6.63 5.24
C LEU A 102 4.95 -6.19 5.79
N TYR A 103 3.88 -6.94 5.49
CA TYR A 103 2.53 -6.59 5.92
C TYR A 103 2.39 -6.52 7.45
N ASN A 104 3.14 -7.35 8.17
CA ASN A 104 3.14 -7.36 9.64
C ASN A 104 4.09 -6.33 10.27
N GLN A 105 4.78 -5.50 9.49
CA GLN A 105 5.60 -4.41 10.03
C GLN A 105 4.69 -3.30 10.58
N PRO A 106 5.09 -2.64 11.68
CA PRO A 106 4.22 -1.70 12.40
C PRO A 106 3.77 -0.50 11.55
N ASP A 107 4.61 -0.01 10.64
CA ASP A 107 4.30 1.09 9.73
C ASP A 107 3.22 0.75 8.68
N PHE A 108 3.08 -0.53 8.33
CA PHE A 108 2.02 -0.99 7.42
C PHE A 108 0.74 -1.36 8.16
N VAL A 109 0.84 -1.90 9.39
CA VAL A 109 -0.33 -2.30 10.19
C VAL A 109 -1.06 -1.08 10.77
N HIS A 110 -0.31 -0.05 11.17
CA HIS A 110 -0.86 1.11 11.90
C HIS A 110 -1.07 2.35 11.02
N ILE A 111 -1.14 2.17 9.70
CA ILE A 111 -1.45 3.27 8.79
C ILE A 111 -2.95 3.62 8.87
N ASP A 112 -3.24 4.92 8.96
CA ASP A 112 -4.62 5.40 8.83
C ASP A 112 -5.17 5.04 7.44
N SER A 113 -6.41 4.56 7.38
CA SER A 113 -7.08 4.35 6.11
C SER A 113 -7.32 5.69 5.39
N LEU A 114 -7.44 5.66 4.05
CA LEU A 114 -7.78 6.85 3.27
C LEU A 114 -9.05 7.54 3.78
N LEU A 115 -10.03 6.76 4.24
CA LEU A 115 -11.27 7.27 4.84
C LEU A 115 -10.99 8.05 6.12
N GLU A 116 -10.17 7.48 7.02
CA GLU A 116 -9.76 8.16 8.26
C GLU A 116 -9.03 9.46 7.97
N THR A 117 -8.04 9.46 7.08
CA THR A 117 -7.28 10.65 6.73
C THR A 117 -8.20 11.74 6.14
N THR A 118 -9.07 11.37 5.19
CA THR A 118 -10.01 12.30 4.56
C THR A 118 -11.00 12.90 5.56
N CYS A 119 -11.50 12.10 6.50
CA CYS A 119 -12.40 12.57 7.55
C CYS A 119 -11.67 13.48 8.55
N LYS A 120 -10.45 13.11 8.97
CA LYS A 120 -9.62 13.91 9.89
C LYS A 120 -9.31 15.29 9.31
N GLU A 121 -8.99 15.37 8.02
CA GLU A 121 -8.77 16.65 7.30
C GLU A 121 -10.02 17.56 7.33
N LYS A 122 -11.21 16.98 7.42
CA LYS A 122 -12.48 17.69 7.54
C LYS A 122 -12.92 17.92 8.99
N GLY A 123 -12.12 17.51 9.98
CA GLY A 123 -12.45 17.63 11.40
C GLY A 123 -13.37 16.54 11.95
N PHE A 124 -13.58 15.44 11.21
CA PHE A 124 -14.41 14.31 11.65
C PHE A 124 -13.56 13.14 12.14
N LYS A 125 -14.03 12.46 13.19
CA LYS A 125 -13.46 11.20 13.67
C LYS A 125 -14.24 10.02 13.12
N VAL A 126 -13.55 9.06 12.51
CA VAL A 126 -14.13 7.80 12.03
C VAL A 126 -14.15 6.79 13.17
N LEU A 127 -15.28 6.08 13.32
CA LEU A 127 -15.44 4.99 14.27
C LEU A 127 -15.76 3.71 13.48
N PHE A 128 -14.88 2.71 13.58
CA PHE A 128 -15.14 1.39 13.01
C PHE A 128 -15.90 0.53 14.01
N LEU A 129 -17.13 0.17 13.65
CA LEU A 129 -17.95 -0.73 14.45
C LEU A 129 -17.68 -2.20 14.09
N PRO A 130 -17.77 -3.13 15.06
CA PRO A 130 -17.62 -4.55 14.78
C PRO A 130 -18.61 -5.05 13.71
N LYS A 131 -18.11 -5.83 12.74
CA LYS A 131 -18.97 -6.45 11.71
C LYS A 131 -19.97 -7.40 12.35
N PHE A 132 -21.21 -7.38 11.86
CA PHE A 132 -22.32 -8.23 12.33
C PHE A 132 -22.80 -8.01 13.76
N HIS A 133 -22.46 -6.87 14.38
CA HIS A 133 -22.97 -6.46 15.67
C HIS A 133 -23.87 -5.21 15.54
N CYS A 134 -24.95 -5.31 14.77
CA CYS A 134 -25.87 -4.19 14.50
C CYS A 134 -26.44 -3.54 15.78
N LYS A 135 -26.59 -4.30 16.87
CA LYS A 135 -27.01 -3.81 18.19
C LYS A 135 -26.10 -2.71 18.77
N LEU A 136 -24.83 -2.67 18.35
CA LEU A 136 -23.84 -1.68 18.78
C LEU A 136 -23.81 -0.45 17.88
N ASN A 137 -24.55 -0.44 16.77
CA ASN A 137 -24.66 0.73 15.90
C ASN A 137 -25.74 1.67 16.43
N PHE A 138 -25.35 2.86 16.85
CA PHE A 138 -26.28 3.86 17.39
C PHE A 138 -27.40 4.24 16.39
N ILE A 139 -27.12 4.15 15.08
CA ILE A 139 -28.09 4.46 14.02
C ILE A 139 -29.28 3.50 14.06
N GLU A 140 -29.05 2.23 14.38
CA GLU A 140 -30.12 1.23 14.51
C GLU A 140 -31.03 1.51 15.71
N GLN A 141 -30.49 2.08 16.78
CA GLN A 141 -31.30 2.51 17.95
C GLN A 141 -32.20 3.70 17.57
N CYS A 142 -31.67 4.68 16.83
CA CYS A 142 -32.46 5.80 16.34
C CYS A 142 -33.60 5.33 15.41
N TRP A 143 -33.32 4.39 14.50
CA TRP A 143 -34.34 3.82 13.62
C TRP A 143 -35.39 3.00 14.36
N GLY A 144 -34.99 2.25 15.39
CA GLY A 144 -35.92 1.53 16.25
C GLY A 144 -36.85 2.45 17.03
N TYR A 145 -36.34 3.59 17.51
CA TYR A 145 -37.14 4.60 18.23
C TYR A 145 -38.11 5.38 17.33
N ALA A 146 -37.73 5.61 16.08
CA ALA A 146 -38.55 6.35 15.11
C ALA A 146 -39.74 5.54 14.55
N LYS A 147 -39.80 4.24 14.83
CA LYS A 147 -40.93 3.36 14.46
C LYS A 147 -41.94 3.28 15.59
#